data_AF-A0A1U7V4I8-F1
#
_entry.id   AF-A0A1U7V4I8-F1
#
_cell.length_a   1.000
_cell.length_b   1.000
_cell.length_c   1.000
_cell.angle_alpha   90.00
_cell.angle_beta   90.00
_cell.angle_gamma   90.00
#
_symmetry.space_group_name_H-M   'P 1'
#
loop_
_entity.id
_entity.type
_entity.pdbx_description
1 polymer ?
#
loop_
_entity_poly.entity_id
_entity_poly.type
_entity_poly.pdbx_seq_one_letter_code
_entity_poly.pdbx_strand_id
1 'polypeptide(L)'
;MSAYENVVAGRLRLKGKALGVKSSGIKKKKKHKHQYDLVTQVTGGNNELTRNQLEDDIDESYLDSGRKEQGTKNDDHLTPAERKYLELWEKINIKRLAKEATKSHRDRIQEFNQYLANLTEHYDIPKVGPG
;
A
#
# COMPACT_ATOMS: atom_id res chain seq x y z
N MET A 1 27.70 23.53 -28.41
CA MET A 1 28.18 22.15 -28.69
C MET A 1 27.25 21.18 -27.97
N SER A 2 26.74 20.15 -28.64
CA SER A 2 25.70 19.27 -28.08
C SER A 2 26.30 18.26 -27.09
N ALA A 3 25.66 18.09 -25.93
CA ALA A 3 26.18 17.32 -24.79
C ALA A 3 26.23 15.79 -25.00
N TYR A 4 25.81 15.28 -26.16
CA TYR A 4 25.60 13.85 -26.41
C TYR A 4 26.44 13.28 -27.56
N GLU A 5 27.40 14.04 -28.09
CA GLU A 5 28.23 13.61 -29.23
C GLU A 5 29.21 12.46 -28.89
N ASN A 6 29.58 12.32 -27.61
CA ASN A 6 30.59 11.34 -27.15
C ASN A 6 29.99 10.06 -26.50
N VAL A 7 28.69 9.80 -26.66
CA VAL A 7 28.07 8.62 -26.03
C VAL A 7 28.31 7.38 -26.89
N VAL A 8 29.16 6.48 -26.41
CA VAL A 8 29.43 5.20 -27.06
C VAL A 8 28.26 4.25 -26.83
N ALA A 9 27.38 4.13 -27.82
CA ALA A 9 26.31 3.13 -27.84
C ALA A 9 26.89 1.74 -28.14
N GLY A 10 27.26 0.99 -27.11
CA GLY A 10 27.76 -0.37 -27.25
C GLY A 10 28.01 -1.06 -25.91
N ARG A 11 28.03 -2.39 -25.92
CA ARG A 11 28.32 -3.19 -24.71
C ARG A 11 29.77 -2.96 -24.29
N LEU A 12 29.99 -2.34 -23.13
CA LEU A 12 31.33 -2.12 -22.58
C LEU A 12 32.13 -3.43 -22.52
N ARG A 13 33.28 -3.46 -23.19
CA ARG A 13 34.29 -4.53 -23.14
C ARG A 13 35.54 -3.91 -22.53
N LEU A 14 36.08 -4.51 -21.47
CA LEU A 14 37.31 -4.04 -20.84
C LEU A 14 38.49 -4.82 -21.43
N LYS A 15 39.62 -4.16 -21.67
CA LYS A 15 40.86 -4.80 -22.13
C LYS A 15 41.54 -5.46 -20.93
N GLY A 16 41.53 -6.79 -20.91
CA GLY A 16 41.80 -7.61 -19.73
C GLY A 16 40.62 -8.55 -19.46
N LYS A 17 40.87 -9.65 -18.73
CA LYS A 17 39.93 -10.77 -18.45
C LYS A 17 38.44 -10.42 -18.62
N ALA A 18 37.76 -11.15 -19.51
CA ALA A 18 36.34 -10.93 -19.80
C ALA A 18 35.54 -10.78 -18.51
N LEU A 19 34.76 -9.70 -18.39
CA LEU A 19 33.73 -9.54 -17.34
C LEU A 19 32.95 -10.85 -17.28
N GLY A 20 33.15 -11.61 -16.19
CA GLY A 20 32.62 -12.96 -15.95
C GLY A 20 31.10 -12.99 -15.78
N VAL A 21 30.37 -12.26 -16.60
CA VAL A 21 28.94 -12.38 -16.76
C VAL A 21 28.73 -13.65 -17.56
N LYS A 22 28.62 -14.77 -16.83
CA LYS A 22 28.29 -16.10 -17.35
C LYS A 22 27.24 -15.95 -18.45
N SER A 23 27.61 -16.29 -19.68
CA SER A 23 26.71 -16.43 -20.83
C SER A 23 25.84 -17.68 -20.73
N SER A 24 25.45 -18.04 -19.51
CA SER A 24 24.67 -19.23 -19.22
C SER A 24 23.27 -18.75 -18.89
N GLY A 25 22.31 -19.12 -19.75
CA GLY A 25 20.91 -18.77 -19.58
C GLY A 25 20.47 -19.05 -18.14
N ILE A 26 20.09 -17.99 -17.43
CA ILE A 26 19.60 -18.07 -16.07
C ILE A 26 18.29 -18.88 -16.12
N LYS A 27 18.34 -20.15 -15.72
CA LYS A 27 17.13 -20.93 -15.47
C LYS A 27 16.38 -20.27 -14.31
N LYS A 28 15.29 -19.57 -14.62
CA LYS A 28 14.40 -18.96 -13.64
C LYS A 28 13.84 -20.08 -12.75
N LYS A 29 14.21 -20.10 -11.48
CA LYS A 29 13.53 -20.94 -10.48
C LYS A 29 12.12 -20.36 -10.26
N LYS A 30 11.11 -21.23 -10.30
CA LYS A 30 9.71 -20.87 -10.04
C LYS A 30 9.62 -20.43 -8.58
N LYS A 31 9.31 -19.15 -8.33
CA LYS A 31 9.08 -18.66 -6.97
C LYS A 31 7.74 -19.22 -6.49
N HIS A 32 7.74 -19.90 -5.34
CA HIS A 32 6.50 -20.09 -4.60
C HIS A 32 6.05 -18.73 -4.10
N LYS A 33 4.83 -18.35 -4.46
CA LYS A 33 4.19 -17.12 -4.01
C LYS A 33 3.89 -17.31 -2.53
N HIS A 34 4.73 -16.77 -1.65
CA HIS A 34 4.29 -16.52 -0.28
C HIS A 34 3.21 -15.46 -0.38
N GLN A 35 1.97 -15.91 -0.20
CA GLN A 35 0.82 -15.04 -0.07
C GLN A 35 0.96 -14.37 1.30
N TYR A 36 1.58 -13.19 1.31
CA TYR A 36 1.35 -12.26 2.39
C TYR A 36 -0.06 -11.73 2.15
N ASP A 37 -1.01 -12.12 3.00
CA ASP A 37 -2.32 -11.48 3.00
C ASP A 37 -2.13 -10.06 3.53
N LEU A 38 -1.76 -9.16 2.63
CA LEU A 38 -1.84 -7.73 2.87
C LEU A 38 -3.32 -7.40 2.92
N VAL A 39 -3.86 -7.28 4.12
CA VAL A 39 -5.17 -6.69 4.40
C VAL A 39 -5.15 -5.27 3.84
N THR A 40 -5.49 -5.16 2.57
CA THR A 40 -5.78 -3.89 1.89
C THR A 40 -7.29 -3.86 1.76
N GLN A 41 -7.96 -3.58 2.87
CA GLN A 41 -9.39 -3.32 2.86
C GLN A 41 -9.68 -2.06 3.68
N VAL A 42 -9.22 -0.91 3.17
CA VAL A 42 -9.79 0.39 3.52
C VAL A 42 -9.75 1.30 2.30
N THR A 43 -10.59 1.00 1.31
CA THR A 43 -11.17 2.03 0.44
C THR A 43 -12.61 1.62 0.16
N GLY A 44 -13.53 2.46 0.63
CA GLY A 44 -14.96 2.25 0.49
C GLY A 44 -15.38 2.01 -0.96
N GLY A 45 -16.18 0.96 -1.12
CA GLY A 45 -16.96 0.66 -2.30
C GLY A 45 -18.05 -0.30 -1.86
N ASN A 46 -19.31 0.11 -2.07
CA ASN A 46 -20.51 -0.64 -1.70
C ASN A 46 -20.41 -2.10 -2.15
N ASN A 47 -20.41 -3.03 -1.19
CA ASN A 47 -20.60 -4.46 -1.42
C ASN A 47 -21.63 -4.98 -0.41
N GLU A 48 -22.88 -4.51 -0.56
CA GLU A 48 -24.00 -5.43 -0.38
C GLU A 48 -23.86 -6.48 -1.49
N LEU A 49 -24.08 -7.77 -1.18
CA LEU A 49 -23.92 -8.95 -2.05
C LEU A 49 -22.60 -9.74 -1.94
N THR A 50 -22.16 -10.10 -0.73
CA THR A 50 -21.52 -11.43 -0.46
C THR A 50 -21.62 -11.80 1.02
N ARG A 51 -22.84 -11.97 1.56
CA ARG A 51 -23.05 -12.38 2.96
C ARG A 51 -23.57 -13.82 3.15
N ASN A 52 -23.77 -14.59 2.07
CA ASN A 52 -24.41 -15.90 2.19
C ASN A 52 -23.52 -17.02 1.64
N GLN A 53 -22.40 -17.34 2.31
CA GLN A 53 -21.71 -18.64 2.09
C GLN A 53 -20.59 -19.06 3.07
N LEU A 54 -20.56 -18.57 4.32
CA LEU A 54 -19.62 -19.11 5.32
C LEU A 54 -20.26 -19.13 6.72
N GLU A 55 -21.43 -19.75 6.84
CA GLU A 55 -21.84 -20.34 8.12
C GLU A 55 -21.82 -21.84 7.92
N ASP A 56 -20.77 -22.48 8.45
CA ASP A 56 -20.79 -23.80 9.08
C ASP A 56 -19.39 -24.02 9.71
N ASP A 57 -19.39 -24.24 11.02
CA ASP A 57 -18.29 -24.72 11.88
C ASP A 57 -17.10 -23.78 12.20
N ILE A 58 -17.32 -22.74 13.03
CA ILE A 58 -16.25 -22.18 13.88
C ILE A 58 -16.60 -22.44 15.35
N ASP A 59 -15.83 -23.35 15.95
CA ASP A 59 -15.82 -23.74 17.35
C ASP A 59 -15.57 -22.52 18.27
N GLU A 60 -16.60 -22.14 19.03
CA GLU A 60 -16.63 -21.09 20.06
C GLU A 60 -15.86 -21.50 21.33
N SER A 61 -14.59 -21.85 21.18
CA SER A 61 -13.73 -22.23 22.31
C SER A 61 -12.29 -21.71 22.25
N TYR A 62 -11.90 -20.93 21.21
CA TYR A 62 -10.50 -20.53 21.01
C TYR A 62 -10.22 -19.02 20.90
N LEU A 63 -11.14 -18.15 21.32
CA LEU A 63 -11.00 -16.68 21.17
C LEU A 63 -10.51 -15.92 22.42
N ASP A 64 -9.96 -16.58 23.44
CA ASP A 64 -9.56 -15.89 24.69
C ASP A 64 -8.05 -15.88 25.04
N SER A 65 -7.17 -16.61 24.32
CA SER A 65 -5.76 -16.71 24.74
C SER A 65 -4.68 -16.37 23.70
N GLY A 66 -5.05 -15.94 22.48
CA GLY A 66 -4.09 -15.87 21.37
C GLY A 66 -3.53 -14.49 20.98
N ARG A 67 -4.00 -13.37 21.53
CA ARG A 67 -3.76 -12.06 20.89
C ARG A 67 -2.45 -11.36 21.25
N LYS A 68 -1.74 -11.79 22.30
CA LYS A 68 -0.50 -11.12 22.76
C LYS A 68 0.80 -11.75 22.26
N GLU A 69 0.78 -12.97 21.71
CA GLU A 69 2.01 -13.73 21.42
C GLU A 69 2.42 -13.77 19.94
N GLN A 70 1.57 -13.32 19.02
CA GLN A 70 1.86 -13.35 17.57
C GLN A 70 2.49 -12.06 17.05
N GLY A 71 2.52 -10.97 17.83
CA GLY A 71 3.17 -9.72 17.45
C GLY A 71 4.70 -9.83 17.44
N THR A 72 5.27 -10.53 18.42
CA THR A 72 6.72 -10.58 18.63
C THR A 72 7.45 -11.48 17.64
N LYS A 73 6.81 -12.55 17.16
CA LYS A 73 7.45 -13.52 16.23
C LYS A 73 7.59 -12.99 14.80
N ASN A 74 6.73 -12.07 14.38
CA ASN A 74 6.80 -11.48 13.05
C ASN A 74 7.85 -10.37 12.95
N ASP A 75 8.11 -9.65 14.05
CA ASP A 75 9.10 -8.57 14.10
C ASP A 75 10.54 -9.05 13.93
N ASP A 76 10.84 -10.30 14.29
CA ASP A 76 12.18 -10.89 14.18
C ASP A 76 12.66 -11.06 12.73
N HIS A 77 11.74 -11.11 11.76
CA HIS A 77 12.07 -11.19 10.33
C HIS A 77 12.12 -9.82 9.63
N LEU A 78 11.75 -8.74 10.32
CA LEU A 78 11.70 -7.42 9.72
C LEU A 78 13.06 -6.73 9.71
N THR A 79 13.34 -6.04 8.61
CA THR A 79 14.48 -5.15 8.53
C THR A 79 14.30 -3.94 9.46
N PRO A 80 15.39 -3.27 9.90
CA PRO A 80 15.29 -2.07 10.73
C PRO A 80 14.46 -0.94 10.11
N ALA A 81 14.39 -0.87 8.78
CA ALA A 81 13.58 0.11 8.07
C ALA A 81 12.08 -0.22 8.15
N GLU A 82 11.72 -1.49 7.97
CA GLU A 82 10.33 -1.95 8.08
C GLU A 82 9.79 -1.79 9.50
N ARG A 83 10.60 -2.11 10.53
CA ARG A 83 10.21 -1.89 11.93
C ARG A 83 9.85 -0.43 12.20
N LYS A 84 10.71 0.50 11.79
CA LYS A 84 10.44 1.95 11.92
C LYS A 84 9.20 2.40 11.16
N TYR A 85 8.97 1.83 9.97
CA TYR A 85 7.77 2.13 9.20
C TYR A 85 6.49 1.68 9.92
N LEU A 86 6.48 0.46 10.47
CA LEU A 86 5.34 -0.06 11.23
C LEU A 86 5.06 0.79 12.46
N GLU A 87 6.09 1.15 13.24
CA GLU A 87 5.94 2.03 14.40
C GLU A 87 5.36 3.40 14.00
N LEU A 88 5.82 3.97 12.89
CA LEU A 88 5.29 5.24 12.39
C LEU A 88 3.83 5.09 11.96
N TRP A 89 3.52 4.02 11.22
CA TRP A 89 2.18 3.73 10.77
C TRP A 89 1.23 3.54 11.94
N GLU A 90 1.63 2.79 12.97
CA GLU A 90 0.86 2.59 14.20
C GLU A 90 0.57 3.93 14.89
N LYS A 91 1.59 4.80 15.04
CA LYS A 91 1.43 6.14 15.62
C LYS A 91 0.43 6.99 14.83
N ILE A 92 0.48 6.94 13.50
CA ILE A 92 -0.47 7.67 12.63
C ILE A 92 -1.86 7.06 12.77
N ASN A 93 -1.96 5.73 12.78
CA ASN A 93 -3.21 5.01 12.86
C ASN A 93 -3.95 5.28 14.17
N ILE A 94 -3.25 5.29 15.31
CA ILE A 94 -3.83 5.65 16.61
C ILE A 94 -4.42 7.08 16.56
N LYS A 95 -3.69 8.04 16.00
CA LYS A 95 -4.17 9.42 15.86
C LYS A 95 -5.39 9.52 14.95
N ARG A 96 -5.41 8.75 13.86
CA ARG A 96 -6.54 8.69 12.91
C ARG A 96 -7.76 8.04 13.56
N LEU A 97 -7.58 6.91 14.22
CA LEU A 97 -8.62 6.16 14.90
C LEU A 97 -9.24 6.98 16.03
N ALA A 98 -8.43 7.70 16.81
CA ALA A 98 -8.95 8.62 17.83
C ALA A 98 -9.86 9.70 17.22
N LYS A 99 -9.50 10.27 16.07
CA LYS A 99 -10.36 11.25 15.37
C LYS A 99 -11.62 10.61 14.79
N GLU A 100 -11.50 9.47 14.14
CA GLU A 100 -12.65 8.77 13.54
C GLU A 100 -13.64 8.28 14.61
N ALA A 101 -13.15 7.82 15.76
CA ALA A 101 -13.97 7.37 16.88
C ALA A 101 -14.79 8.50 17.52
N THR A 102 -14.34 9.76 17.41
CA THR A 102 -15.09 10.91 17.96
C THR A 102 -16.33 11.27 17.14
N LYS A 103 -16.39 10.90 15.85
CA LYS A 103 -17.47 11.31 14.94
C LYS A 103 -18.53 10.22 14.82
N SER A 104 -19.80 10.59 14.99
CA SER A 104 -20.90 9.68 14.68
C SER A 104 -21.03 9.45 13.17
N HIS A 105 -21.72 8.38 12.77
CA HIS A 105 -22.05 8.17 11.36
C HIS A 105 -22.86 9.34 10.79
N ARG A 106 -23.79 9.89 11.59
CA ARG A 106 -24.56 11.08 11.22
C ARG A 106 -23.65 12.28 10.94
N ASP A 107 -22.68 12.55 11.82
CA ASP A 107 -21.75 13.66 11.65
C ASP A 107 -20.88 13.49 10.40
N ARG A 108 -20.44 12.24 10.12
CA ARG A 108 -19.72 11.91 8.88
C ARG A 108 -20.56 12.18 7.63
N ILE A 109 -21.85 11.82 7.65
CA ILE A 109 -22.77 12.13 6.53
C ILE A 109 -22.96 13.64 6.39
N GLN A 110 -23.14 14.35 7.50
CA GLN A 110 -23.32 15.80 7.48
C GLN A 110 -22.10 16.53 6.93
N GLU A 111 -20.90 16.17 7.38
CA GLU A 111 -19.62 16.73 6.88
C GLU A 111 -19.42 16.42 5.40
N PHE A 112 -19.77 15.20 4.96
CA PHE A 112 -19.70 14.81 3.55
C PHE A 112 -20.68 15.63 2.70
N ASN A 113 -21.92 15.79 3.14
CA ASN A 113 -22.91 16.59 2.42
C ASN A 113 -22.51 18.07 2.38
N GLN A 114 -21.96 18.60 3.46
CA GLN A 114 -21.42 19.95 3.49
C GLN A 114 -20.24 20.12 2.53
N TYR A 115 -19.35 19.13 2.46
CA TYR A 115 -18.25 19.11 1.49
C TYR A 115 -18.77 19.13 0.04
N LEU A 116 -19.76 18.30 -0.27
CA LEU A 116 -20.38 18.28 -1.61
C LEU A 116 -21.06 19.61 -1.95
N ALA A 117 -21.75 20.23 -1.00
CA ALA A 117 -22.38 21.53 -1.21
C ALA A 117 -21.36 22.65 -1.46
N ASN A 118 -20.15 22.52 -0.91
CA ASN A 118 -19.07 23.49 -1.09
C ASN A 118 -18.18 23.19 -2.31
N LEU A 119 -18.32 22.03 -2.96
CA LEU A 119 -17.55 21.72 -4.16
C LEU A 119 -17.98 22.64 -5.30
N THR A 120 -17.00 23.17 -6.02
CA THR A 120 -17.24 23.99 -7.20
C THR A 120 -17.86 23.15 -8.31
N GLU A 121 -18.95 23.63 -8.90
CA GLU A 121 -19.55 22.99 -10.08
C GLU A 121 -18.62 23.03 -11.28
N HIS A 122 -17.85 24.13 -11.41
CA HIS A 122 -16.95 24.37 -12.53
C HIS A 122 -15.49 24.25 -12.10
N TYR A 123 -14.79 23.28 -12.69
CA TYR A 123 -13.36 23.03 -12.50
C TYR A 123 -12.50 23.63 -13.63
N ASP A 124 -13.01 24.67 -14.30
CA ASP A 124 -12.30 25.36 -15.37
C ASP A 124 -12.10 26.82 -15.02
N ILE A 125 -11.01 27.40 -15.53
CA ILE A 125 -10.69 28.81 -15.30
C ILE A 125 -11.52 29.62 -16.30
N PRO A 126 -12.32 30.60 -15.83
CA PRO A 126 -13.06 31.45 -16.74
C PRO A 126 -12.09 32.15 -17.69
N LYS A 127 -12.40 32.11 -18.99
CA LYS A 127 -11.55 32.71 -20.02
C LYS A 127 -11.48 34.22 -19.82
N VAL A 128 -10.32 34.72 -19.38
CA VAL A 128 -10.04 36.15 -19.30
C VAL A 128 -9.71 36.69 -20.70
N GLY A 129 -10.52 37.63 -21.18
CA GLY A 129 -10.26 38.36 -22.43
C GLY A 129 -9.29 39.51 -22.20
N PRO A 130 -8.48 39.89 -23.20
CA PRO A 130 -7.64 41.08 -23.12
C PRO A 130 -8.56 42.32 -23.16
N GLY A 131 -8.82 42.89 -21.98
CA GLY A 131 -9.29 44.26 -21.84
C GLY A 131 -8.10 45.20 -21.82
#